data_AF-A0A434ESW6-F1
#
_entry.id   AF-A0A434ESW6-F1
#
_cell.length_a   1.000
_cell.length_b   1.000
_cell.length_c   1.000
_cell.angle_alpha   90.00
_cell.angle_beta   90.00
_cell.angle_gamma   90.00
#
_symmetry.space_group_name_H-M   'P 1'
#
loop_
_entity.id
_entity.type
_entity.pdbx_description
1 polymer ?
#
loop_
_entity_poly.entity_id
_entity_poly.type
_entity_poly.pdbx_seq_one_letter_code
_entity_poly.pdbx_strand_id
1 'polypeptide(L)'
;LFKQAGLDPEKGPANWAEIEADAEKVNALGGDIKGFYFSGNCGGCNIFTFTPLVWASGGDILSEDGSKATLDSPQLRGAIDLYRSMVKKGLVPEGAQTDTGANFFAAFAGGKIGLSPSGAFAIGALNTQYPDVDYGITFLPGKDGGWSSFAGGDNFVVTKGTKKIAVVKEFLDFAYSLEGQTILAKYGSLPVRNDIAKDALKDLDPRYQV
;
A
#
# COMPACT_ATOMS: atom_id res chain seq x y z
N LEU A 1 -1.06 11.75 14.87
CA LEU A 1 -0.15 12.74 14.22
C LEU A 1 -0.89 13.77 13.37
N PHE A 2 -1.75 13.37 12.43
CA PHE A 2 -2.52 14.30 11.57
C PHE A 2 -3.23 15.43 12.36
N LYS A 3 -4.07 15.07 13.35
CA LYS A 3 -4.75 16.05 14.21
C LYS A 3 -3.78 17.02 14.91
N GLN A 4 -2.64 16.51 15.38
CA GLN A 4 -1.63 17.32 16.08
C GLN A 4 -0.96 18.32 15.13
N ALA A 5 -0.79 17.94 13.86
CA ALA A 5 -0.28 18.80 12.80
C ALA A 5 -1.34 19.76 12.21
N GLY A 6 -2.55 19.79 12.78
CA GLY A 6 -3.66 20.63 12.28
C GLY A 6 -4.29 20.13 10.99
N LEU A 7 -4.10 18.86 10.64
CA LEU A 7 -4.70 18.20 9.49
C LEU A 7 -6.02 17.51 9.86
N ASP A 8 -6.93 17.43 8.90
CA ASP A 8 -8.16 16.63 9.00
C ASP A 8 -7.80 15.14 8.81
N PRO A 9 -7.90 14.30 9.85
CA PRO A 9 -7.51 12.88 9.76
C PRO A 9 -8.43 12.05 8.86
N GLU A 10 -9.63 12.56 8.55
CA GLU A 10 -10.59 11.88 7.67
C GLU A 10 -10.37 12.24 6.20
N LYS A 11 -9.40 13.12 5.90
CA LYS A 11 -9.06 13.56 4.54
C LYS A 11 -7.58 13.28 4.27
N GLY A 12 -7.32 12.11 3.70
CA GLY A 12 -6.01 11.79 3.16
C GLY A 12 -5.68 12.65 1.92
N PRO A 13 -4.38 12.75 1.56
CA PRO A 13 -3.96 13.55 0.42
C PRO A 13 -4.51 12.99 -0.90
N ALA A 14 -5.03 13.85 -1.75
CA ALA A 14 -5.66 13.50 -3.02
C ALA A 14 -4.74 13.67 -4.24
N ASN A 15 -3.52 14.19 -4.03
CA ASN A 15 -2.51 14.40 -5.07
C ASN A 15 -1.11 14.50 -4.45
N TRP A 16 -0.08 14.55 -5.29
CA TRP A 16 1.32 14.56 -4.81
C TRP A 16 1.69 15.82 -4.02
N ALA A 17 1.13 16.98 -4.38
CA ALA A 17 1.40 18.22 -3.65
C ALA A 17 0.85 18.15 -2.22
N GLU A 18 -0.32 17.55 -2.05
CA GLU A 18 -0.91 17.30 -0.73
C GLU A 18 -0.12 16.26 0.08
N ILE A 19 0.38 15.18 -0.55
CA ILE A 19 1.27 14.22 0.14
C ILE A 19 2.47 14.96 0.76
N GLU A 20 3.11 15.85 -0.01
CA GLU A 20 4.28 16.60 0.45
C GLU A 20 3.92 17.62 1.53
N ALA A 21 2.85 18.40 1.34
CA ALA A 21 2.40 19.38 2.31
C ALA A 21 2.00 18.75 3.65
N ASP A 22 1.32 17.60 3.62
CA ASP A 22 0.90 16.89 4.82
C ASP A 22 2.11 16.25 5.53
N ALA A 23 3.04 15.65 4.78
CA ALA A 23 4.29 15.14 5.33
C ALA A 23 5.12 16.26 6.00
N GLU A 24 5.23 17.44 5.39
CA GLU A 24 5.92 18.60 5.98
C GLU A 24 5.28 19.05 7.30
N LYS A 25 3.95 19.18 7.34
CA LYS A 25 3.23 19.57 8.56
C LYS A 25 3.40 18.56 9.68
N VAL A 26 3.34 17.26 9.38
CA VAL A 26 3.59 16.22 10.40
C VAL A 26 5.04 16.26 10.86
N ASN A 27 6.00 16.41 9.96
CA ASN A 27 7.41 16.49 10.31
C ASN A 27 7.75 17.72 11.18
N ALA A 28 7.02 18.83 11.02
CA ALA A 28 7.18 20.04 11.82
C ALA A 28 6.80 19.87 13.30
N LEU A 29 6.14 18.77 13.69
CA LEU A 29 5.90 18.41 15.09
C LEU A 29 7.22 18.13 15.85
N GLY A 30 8.30 17.78 15.13
CA GLY A 30 9.64 17.62 15.68
C GLY A 30 9.87 16.31 16.45
N GLY A 31 11.00 16.24 17.14
CA GLY A 31 11.43 15.03 17.86
C GLY A 31 11.84 13.91 16.90
N ASP A 32 11.35 12.70 17.16
CA ASP A 32 11.54 11.49 16.35
C ASP A 32 10.47 11.30 15.27
N ILE A 33 9.53 12.24 15.14
CA ILE A 33 8.44 12.19 14.15
C ILE A 33 8.99 12.49 12.76
N LYS A 34 8.55 11.70 11.77
CA LYS A 34 8.84 11.90 10.35
C LYS A 34 7.56 11.96 9.53
N GLY A 35 7.57 12.83 8.53
CA GLY A 35 6.40 13.09 7.68
C GLY A 35 6.05 11.90 6.80
N PHE A 36 7.05 11.21 6.26
CA PHE A 36 6.89 10.18 5.26
C PHE A 36 7.83 8.99 5.51
N TYR A 37 7.44 7.80 5.06
CA TYR A 37 8.28 6.60 5.08
C TYR A 37 8.14 5.79 3.81
N PHE A 38 9.26 5.20 3.35
CA PHE A 38 9.30 4.09 2.41
C PHE A 38 10.58 3.28 2.65
N SER A 39 10.56 1.98 2.36
CA SER A 39 11.75 1.12 2.47
C SER A 39 12.69 1.33 1.28
N GLY A 40 13.75 2.10 1.45
CA GLY A 40 14.62 2.58 0.37
C GLY A 40 15.37 1.48 -0.40
N ASN A 41 15.61 0.33 0.22
CA ASN A 41 16.30 -0.81 -0.40
C ASN A 41 15.38 -2.04 -0.58
N CYS A 42 14.06 -1.84 -0.67
CA CYS A 42 13.10 -2.91 -0.96
C CYS A 42 12.52 -2.77 -2.36
N GLY A 43 13.12 -3.41 -3.36
CA GLY A 43 12.64 -3.31 -4.76
C GLY A 43 11.18 -3.74 -4.93
N GLY A 44 10.77 -4.84 -4.29
CA GLY A 44 9.40 -5.35 -4.34
C GLY A 44 8.38 -4.45 -3.62
N CYS A 45 8.75 -3.90 -2.46
CA CYS A 45 7.89 -2.95 -1.75
C CYS A 45 7.68 -1.68 -2.59
N ASN A 46 8.78 -1.16 -3.16
CA ASN A 46 8.72 0.06 -3.95
C ASN A 46 7.92 -0.12 -5.23
N ILE A 47 8.09 -1.20 -6.00
CA ILE A 47 7.26 -1.38 -7.21
C ILE A 47 5.77 -1.46 -6.84
N PHE A 48 5.42 -2.10 -5.71
CA PHE A 48 4.05 -2.23 -5.25
C PHE A 48 3.40 -0.88 -4.89
N THR A 49 4.12 0.04 -4.27
CA THR A 49 3.57 1.33 -3.81
C THR A 49 3.85 2.51 -4.73
N PHE A 50 4.88 2.42 -5.57
CA PHE A 50 5.34 3.52 -6.42
C PHE A 50 4.61 3.54 -7.76
N THR A 51 4.41 2.37 -8.40
CA THR A 51 3.78 2.34 -9.74
C THR A 51 2.34 2.84 -9.76
N PRO A 52 1.51 2.68 -8.70
CA PRO A 52 0.19 3.31 -8.67
C PRO A 52 0.24 4.83 -8.84
N LEU A 53 1.29 5.52 -8.36
CA LEU A 53 1.45 6.96 -8.56
C LEU A 53 1.64 7.29 -10.06
N VAL A 54 2.39 6.44 -10.77
CA VAL A 54 2.66 6.57 -12.20
C VAL A 54 1.40 6.28 -13.03
N TRP A 55 0.71 5.19 -12.73
CA TRP A 55 -0.53 4.79 -13.42
C TRP A 55 -1.66 5.78 -13.21
N ALA A 56 -1.85 6.27 -11.98
CA ALA A 56 -2.82 7.32 -11.68
C ALA A 56 -2.54 8.63 -12.42
N SER A 57 -1.29 8.85 -12.84
CA SER A 57 -0.87 10.00 -13.65
C SER A 57 -0.89 9.73 -15.16
N GLY A 58 -1.44 8.59 -15.59
CA GLY A 58 -1.56 8.19 -17.00
C GLY A 58 -0.26 7.67 -17.65
N GLY A 59 0.75 7.33 -16.85
CA GLY A 59 1.96 6.67 -17.33
C GLY A 59 1.90 5.16 -17.14
N ASP A 60 2.89 4.45 -17.67
CA ASP A 60 3.08 3.01 -17.44
C ASP A 60 4.58 2.67 -17.33
N ILE A 61 4.91 1.50 -16.81
CA ILE A 61 6.27 0.95 -16.66
C ILE A 61 6.64 -0.08 -17.72
N LEU A 62 5.66 -0.54 -18.50
CA LEU A 62 5.84 -1.41 -19.65
C LEU A 62 5.10 -0.85 -20.88
N SER A 63 5.51 -1.27 -22.07
CA SER A 63 4.71 -1.11 -23.29
C SER A 63 3.43 -1.93 -23.21
N GLU A 64 2.44 -1.59 -24.04
CA GLU A 64 1.12 -2.26 -24.07
C GLU A 64 1.22 -3.79 -24.27
N ASP A 65 2.21 -4.26 -25.05
CA ASP A 65 2.49 -5.68 -25.28
C ASP A 65 3.38 -6.33 -24.19
N GLY A 66 3.79 -5.56 -23.18
CA GLY A 66 4.69 -5.99 -22.11
C GLY A 66 6.14 -6.25 -22.53
N SER A 67 6.51 -5.99 -23.80
CA SER A 67 7.81 -6.40 -24.34
C SER A 67 8.96 -5.45 -24.02
N LYS A 68 8.66 -4.20 -23.62
CA LYS A 68 9.65 -3.16 -23.35
C LYS A 68 9.33 -2.42 -22.06
N ALA A 69 10.38 -2.09 -21.31
CA ALA A 69 10.29 -1.22 -20.16
C ALA A 69 10.13 0.24 -20.60
N THR A 70 9.20 0.98 -19.99
CA THR A 70 8.94 2.41 -20.24
C THR A 70 9.37 3.26 -19.05
N LEU A 71 10.55 2.95 -18.49
CA LEU A 71 11.03 3.49 -17.21
C LEU A 71 11.57 4.93 -17.27
N ASP A 72 11.25 5.68 -18.32
CA ASP A 72 11.76 7.05 -18.52
C ASP A 72 10.67 8.08 -18.86
N SER A 73 9.40 7.76 -18.59
CA SER A 73 8.28 8.66 -18.85
C SER A 73 8.30 9.90 -17.93
N PRO A 74 7.70 11.03 -18.36
CA PRO A 74 7.51 12.20 -17.50
C PRO A 74 6.81 11.90 -16.17
N GLN A 75 5.84 10.98 -16.19
CA GLN A 75 5.09 10.54 -15.01
C GLN A 75 5.99 9.80 -14.02
N LEU A 76 6.83 8.89 -14.50
CA LEU A 76 7.76 8.15 -13.66
C LEU A 76 8.85 9.07 -13.09
N ARG A 77 9.44 9.94 -13.91
CA ARG A 77 10.40 10.96 -13.45
C ARG A 77 9.78 11.85 -12.36
N GLY A 78 8.54 12.28 -12.55
CA GLY A 78 7.80 13.06 -11.56
C GLY A 78 7.58 12.32 -10.24
N ALA A 79 7.24 11.03 -10.28
CA ALA A 79 7.08 10.23 -9.07
C ALA A 79 8.43 10.01 -8.36
N ILE A 80 9.54 9.85 -9.09
CA ILE A 80 10.89 9.82 -8.52
C ILE A 80 11.20 11.15 -7.83
N ASP A 81 10.90 12.27 -8.48
CA ASP A 81 11.17 13.60 -7.94
C ASP A 81 10.37 13.89 -6.67
N LEU A 82 9.14 13.37 -6.55
CA LEU A 82 8.37 13.41 -5.30
C LEU A 82 9.16 12.76 -4.15
N TYR A 83 9.60 11.51 -4.31
CA TYR A 83 10.33 10.79 -3.26
C TYR A 83 11.69 11.45 -2.96
N ARG A 84 12.38 11.95 -4.00
CA ARG A 84 13.63 12.71 -3.84
C ARG A 84 13.39 14.00 -3.05
N SER A 85 12.28 14.69 -3.26
CA SER A 85 11.92 15.89 -2.51
C SER A 85 11.75 15.55 -1.02
N MET A 86 11.00 14.49 -0.70
CA MET A 86 10.79 14.04 0.68
C MET A 86 12.12 13.77 1.40
N VAL A 87 13.04 13.06 0.75
CA VAL A 87 14.37 12.76 1.29
C VAL A 87 15.18 14.05 1.46
N LYS A 88 15.24 14.91 0.44
CA LYS A 88 16.01 16.17 0.47
C LYS A 88 15.52 17.12 1.56
N LYS A 89 14.21 17.12 1.84
CA LYS A 89 13.58 17.91 2.90
C LYS A 89 13.69 17.27 4.29
N GLY A 90 14.31 16.09 4.39
CA GLY A 90 14.49 15.38 5.66
C GLY A 90 13.19 14.81 6.25
N LEU A 91 12.16 14.63 5.43
CA LEU A 91 10.84 14.12 5.83
C LEU A 91 10.81 12.61 6.06
N VAL A 92 11.88 11.92 5.64
CA VAL A 92 12.07 10.47 5.74
C VAL A 92 13.19 10.17 6.76
N PRO A 93 13.07 9.15 7.62
CA PRO A 93 14.17 8.73 8.49
C PRO A 93 15.41 8.31 7.67
N GLU A 94 16.63 8.67 8.13
CA GLU A 94 17.87 8.32 7.41
C GLU A 94 18.04 6.79 7.22
N GLY A 95 17.69 6.01 8.24
CA GLY A 95 17.77 4.55 8.20
C GLY A 95 16.87 3.88 7.15
N ALA A 96 15.88 4.62 6.61
CA ALA A 96 15.02 4.12 5.54
C ALA A 96 15.81 3.78 4.26
N GLN A 97 16.92 4.48 4.00
CA GLN A 97 17.75 4.26 2.81
C GLN A 97 18.24 2.80 2.70
N THR A 98 18.57 2.18 3.84
CA THR A 98 19.11 0.82 3.90
C THR A 98 18.07 -0.24 4.21
N ASP A 99 16.82 0.16 4.49
CA ASP A 99 15.76 -0.80 4.84
C ASP A 99 15.40 -1.67 3.63
N THR A 100 15.65 -2.97 3.77
CA THR A 100 15.36 -4.01 2.77
C THR A 100 13.89 -4.44 2.77
N GLY A 101 13.03 -3.77 3.54
CA GLY A 101 11.60 -4.06 3.68
C GLY A 101 11.23 -4.62 5.05
N ALA A 102 12.20 -4.78 5.96
CA ALA A 102 11.95 -5.26 7.32
C ALA A 102 11.04 -4.31 8.10
N ASN A 103 11.12 -3.01 7.81
CA ASN A 103 10.31 -1.98 8.46
C ASN A 103 9.20 -1.42 7.56
N PHE A 104 8.96 -2.01 6.38
CA PHE A 104 7.99 -1.52 5.39
C PHE A 104 6.60 -1.23 6.00
N PHE A 105 6.21 -2.06 6.96
CA PHE A 105 4.99 -1.89 7.74
C PHE A 105 5.27 -1.33 9.16
N ALA A 106 6.25 -1.90 9.85
CA ALA A 106 6.51 -1.62 11.26
C ALA A 106 6.89 -0.16 11.54
N ALA A 107 7.50 0.54 10.58
CA ALA A 107 7.83 1.96 10.75
C ALA A 107 6.58 2.82 11.01
N PHE A 108 5.51 2.60 10.24
CA PHE A 108 4.25 3.30 10.45
C PHE A 108 3.57 2.87 11.76
N ALA A 109 3.53 1.57 12.02
CA ALA A 109 2.95 1.01 13.23
C ALA A 109 3.63 1.49 14.53
N GLY A 110 4.87 1.98 14.46
CA GLY A 110 5.56 2.63 15.58
C GLY A 110 4.98 3.99 15.99
N GLY A 111 4.00 4.54 15.26
CA GLY A 111 3.29 5.76 15.63
C GLY A 111 4.09 7.06 15.45
N LYS A 112 5.22 7.00 14.74
CA LYS A 112 6.13 8.14 14.49
C LYS A 112 6.20 8.59 13.04
N ILE A 113 5.50 7.91 12.14
CA ILE A 113 5.43 8.25 10.72
C ILE A 113 4.05 8.82 10.40
N GLY A 114 4.00 9.97 9.73
CA GLY A 114 2.75 10.59 9.29
C GLY A 114 2.06 9.85 8.16
N LEU A 115 2.81 9.61 7.08
CA LEU A 115 2.32 9.00 5.84
C LEU A 115 3.25 7.85 5.43
N SER A 116 2.68 6.72 5.04
CA SER A 116 3.41 5.60 4.45
C SER A 116 2.53 4.95 3.40
N PRO A 117 2.99 4.80 2.15
CA PRO A 117 2.24 4.03 1.17
C PRO A 117 2.33 2.54 1.54
N SER A 118 1.24 1.81 1.36
CA SER A 118 1.13 0.40 1.73
C SER A 118 0.02 -0.31 0.96
N GLY A 119 -0.28 -1.56 1.32
CA GLY A 119 -1.39 -2.34 0.76
C GLY A 119 -2.46 -2.69 1.79
N ALA A 120 -3.59 -3.23 1.33
CA ALA A 120 -4.72 -3.58 2.20
C ALA A 120 -4.38 -4.60 3.30
N PHE A 121 -3.36 -5.42 3.11
CA PHE A 121 -2.84 -6.32 4.15
C PHE A 121 -2.40 -5.57 5.42
N ALA A 122 -2.00 -4.30 5.30
CA ALA A 122 -1.63 -3.47 6.44
C ALA A 122 -2.81 -3.19 7.38
N ILE A 123 -4.04 -3.12 6.85
CA ILE A 123 -5.25 -2.91 7.66
C ILE A 123 -5.42 -4.08 8.65
N GLY A 124 -5.26 -5.32 8.16
CA GLY A 124 -5.37 -6.52 8.98
C GLY A 124 -4.28 -6.57 10.05
N ALA A 125 -3.04 -6.27 9.68
CA ALA A 125 -1.92 -6.22 10.61
C ALA A 125 -2.08 -5.11 11.67
N LEU A 126 -2.48 -3.89 11.30
CA LEU A 126 -2.70 -2.80 12.26
C LEU A 126 -3.82 -3.14 13.24
N ASN A 127 -4.96 -3.61 12.73
CA ASN A 127 -6.09 -3.95 13.59
C ASN A 127 -5.82 -5.09 14.56
N THR A 128 -4.98 -6.06 14.18
CA THR A 128 -4.75 -7.26 14.99
C THR A 128 -3.50 -7.19 15.87
N GLN A 129 -2.45 -6.49 15.43
CA GLN A 129 -1.15 -6.47 16.12
C GLN A 129 -0.84 -5.10 16.75
N TYR A 130 -1.46 -4.02 16.26
CA TYR A 130 -1.21 -2.64 16.71
C TYR A 130 -2.54 -1.90 16.95
N PRO A 131 -3.44 -2.43 17.81
CA PRO A 131 -4.80 -1.91 17.97
C PRO A 131 -4.87 -0.48 18.52
N ASP A 132 -3.78 0.00 19.12
CA ASP A 132 -3.68 1.36 19.69
C ASP A 132 -3.22 2.41 18.66
N VAL A 133 -2.87 1.99 17.44
CA VAL A 133 -2.48 2.92 16.37
C VAL A 133 -3.73 3.49 15.70
N ASP A 134 -3.95 4.79 15.86
CA ASP A 134 -4.94 5.54 15.09
C ASP A 134 -4.44 5.75 13.65
N TYR A 135 -5.20 5.28 12.65
CA TYR A 135 -4.84 5.46 11.24
C TYR A 135 -6.06 5.64 10.33
N GLY A 136 -5.88 6.49 9.32
CA GLY A 136 -6.75 6.57 8.15
C GLY A 136 -6.11 5.85 6.96
N ILE A 137 -6.90 5.64 5.91
CA ILE A 137 -6.41 5.18 4.61
C ILE A 137 -6.95 6.08 3.50
N THR A 138 -6.23 6.14 2.39
CA THR A 138 -6.69 6.72 1.14
C THR A 138 -6.04 5.95 -0.02
N PHE A 139 -6.52 6.16 -1.23
CA PHE A 139 -5.88 5.60 -2.41
C PHE A 139 -4.56 6.30 -2.73
N LEU A 140 -3.67 5.61 -3.45
CA LEU A 140 -2.44 6.22 -3.97
C LEU A 140 -2.80 7.13 -5.14
N PRO A 141 -2.59 8.46 -5.02
CA PRO A 141 -3.09 9.41 -6.00
C PRO A 141 -2.10 9.67 -7.13
N GLY A 142 -2.63 10.21 -8.23
CA GLY A 142 -1.82 10.78 -9.31
C GLY A 142 -1.28 12.16 -8.97
N LYS A 143 -0.46 12.71 -9.86
CA LYS A 143 0.13 14.06 -9.72
C LYS A 143 -0.91 15.13 -9.48
N ASP A 144 -1.99 15.11 -10.27
CA ASP A 144 -3.02 16.15 -10.31
C ASP A 144 -4.40 15.60 -9.89
N GLY A 145 -4.42 14.49 -9.15
CA GLY A 145 -5.63 13.77 -8.75
C GLY A 145 -5.80 12.41 -9.45
N GLY A 146 -6.98 11.81 -9.30
CA GLY A 146 -7.20 10.42 -9.68
C GLY A 146 -6.46 9.45 -8.76
N TRP A 147 -6.63 8.16 -8.99
CA TRP A 147 -5.98 7.14 -8.18
C TRP A 147 -5.74 5.87 -8.98
N SER A 148 -4.82 5.05 -8.47
CA SER A 148 -4.59 3.70 -8.95
C SER A 148 -4.21 2.81 -7.76
N SER A 149 -4.10 1.50 -8.01
CA SER A 149 -3.67 0.52 -7.03
C SER A 149 -2.88 -0.59 -7.72
N PHE A 150 -2.00 -1.25 -6.97
CA PHE A 150 -1.28 -2.41 -7.43
C PHE A 150 -2.07 -3.67 -7.06
N ALA A 151 -2.66 -4.32 -8.07
CA ALA A 151 -3.30 -5.63 -7.93
C ALA A 151 -2.23 -6.73 -7.79
N GLY A 152 -1.67 -6.84 -6.59
CA GLY A 152 -0.65 -7.83 -6.24
C GLY A 152 -1.25 -9.09 -5.62
N GLY A 153 -0.52 -9.66 -4.67
CA GLY A 153 -0.90 -10.88 -3.96
C GLY A 153 -0.32 -12.15 -4.59
N ASP A 154 -0.78 -13.28 -4.07
CA ASP A 154 -0.29 -14.60 -4.44
C ASP A 154 -1.40 -15.44 -5.06
N ASN A 155 -1.04 -16.22 -6.08
CA ASN A 155 -1.94 -17.21 -6.70
C ASN A 155 -1.59 -18.62 -6.23
N PHE A 156 -2.62 -19.45 -6.06
CA PHE A 156 -2.40 -20.88 -5.90
C PHE A 156 -2.01 -21.51 -7.24
N VAL A 157 -0.91 -22.26 -7.26
CA VAL A 157 -0.44 -22.99 -8.44
C VAL A 157 -0.25 -24.46 -8.11
N VAL A 158 -0.75 -25.35 -8.98
CA VAL A 158 -0.59 -26.79 -8.83
C VAL A 158 0.63 -27.25 -9.61
N THR A 159 1.65 -27.74 -8.92
CA THR A 159 2.87 -28.24 -9.55
C THR A 159 2.60 -29.50 -10.38
N LYS A 160 3.21 -29.58 -11.56
CA LYS A 160 3.13 -30.76 -12.43
C LYS A 160 3.57 -32.02 -11.68
N GLY A 161 2.84 -33.13 -11.89
CA GLY A 161 3.19 -34.44 -11.36
C GLY A 161 2.55 -34.79 -10.02
N THR A 162 1.80 -33.89 -9.40
CA THR A 162 1.02 -34.22 -8.20
C THR A 162 0.05 -35.38 -8.47
N LYS A 163 0.00 -36.34 -7.54
CA LYS A 163 -0.99 -37.44 -7.56
C LYS A 163 -2.20 -37.15 -6.68
N LYS A 164 -2.25 -35.97 -6.04
CA LYS A 164 -3.28 -35.58 -5.06
C LYS A 164 -4.27 -34.55 -5.61
N ILE A 165 -4.55 -34.58 -6.93
CA ILE A 165 -5.32 -33.52 -7.59
C ILE A 165 -6.74 -33.35 -7.02
N ALA A 166 -7.38 -34.44 -6.59
CA ALA A 166 -8.71 -34.38 -5.98
C ALA A 166 -8.72 -33.55 -4.68
N VAL A 167 -7.77 -33.83 -3.77
CA VAL A 167 -7.63 -33.11 -2.50
C VAL A 167 -7.24 -31.65 -2.74
N VAL A 168 -6.36 -31.39 -3.71
CA VAL A 168 -6.00 -30.02 -4.09
C VAL A 168 -7.22 -29.26 -4.58
N LYS A 169 -8.09 -29.89 -5.39
CA LYS A 169 -9.33 -29.27 -5.86
C LYS A 169 -10.27 -28.94 -4.70
N GLU A 170 -10.49 -29.87 -3.77
CA GLU A 170 -11.33 -29.63 -2.59
C GLU A 170 -10.82 -28.45 -1.76
N PHE A 171 -9.49 -28.34 -1.58
CA PHE A 171 -8.90 -27.19 -0.89
C PHE A 171 -9.12 -25.88 -1.64
N LEU A 172 -8.93 -25.85 -2.97
CA LEU A 172 -9.15 -24.65 -3.76
C LEU A 172 -10.63 -24.25 -3.77
N ASP A 173 -11.55 -25.21 -3.89
CA ASP A 173 -13.00 -24.97 -3.81
C ASP A 173 -13.37 -24.32 -2.46
N PHE A 174 -12.76 -24.78 -1.36
CA PHE A 174 -12.90 -24.14 -0.04
C PHE A 174 -12.24 -22.75 -0.01
N ALA A 175 -11.00 -22.60 -0.43
CA ALA A 175 -10.24 -21.34 -0.35
C ALA A 175 -10.91 -20.20 -1.14
N TYR A 176 -11.54 -20.53 -2.28
CA TYR A 176 -12.31 -19.59 -3.11
C TYR A 176 -13.81 -19.51 -2.77
N SER A 177 -14.28 -20.26 -1.76
CA SER A 177 -15.65 -20.12 -1.25
C SER A 177 -15.83 -18.81 -0.47
N LEU A 178 -17.08 -18.42 -0.21
CA LEU A 178 -17.38 -17.29 0.67
C LEU A 178 -16.71 -17.46 2.05
N GLU A 179 -16.81 -18.65 2.63
CA GLU A 179 -16.22 -18.95 3.93
C GLU A 179 -14.69 -18.77 3.92
N GLY A 180 -14.01 -19.37 2.94
CA GLY A 180 -12.55 -19.26 2.79
C GLY A 180 -12.10 -17.81 2.59
N GLN A 181 -12.79 -17.06 1.73
CA GLN A 181 -12.48 -15.66 1.48
C GLN A 181 -12.78 -14.77 2.70
N THR A 182 -13.83 -15.03 3.48
CA THR A 182 -14.09 -14.34 4.75
C THR A 182 -13.00 -14.60 5.78
N ILE A 183 -12.51 -15.84 5.89
CA ILE A 183 -11.39 -16.19 6.78
C ILE A 183 -10.13 -15.41 6.39
N LEU A 184 -9.78 -15.40 5.11
CA LEU A 184 -8.60 -14.68 4.60
C LEU A 184 -8.74 -13.16 4.79
N ALA A 185 -9.92 -12.60 4.52
CA ALA A 185 -10.21 -11.18 4.68
C ALA A 185 -10.01 -10.67 6.10
N LYS A 186 -10.36 -11.48 7.12
CA LYS A 186 -10.12 -11.14 8.53
C LYS A 186 -8.66 -10.82 8.83
N TYR A 187 -7.73 -11.40 8.07
CA TYR A 187 -6.28 -11.20 8.23
C TYR A 187 -5.67 -10.26 7.18
N GLY A 188 -6.49 -9.52 6.42
CA GLY A 188 -6.03 -8.48 5.50
C GLY A 188 -5.89 -8.88 4.05
N SER A 189 -6.27 -10.11 3.67
CA SER A 189 -6.33 -10.51 2.26
C SER A 189 -7.66 -10.10 1.64
N LEU A 190 -7.64 -9.16 0.71
CA LEU A 190 -8.85 -8.78 -0.02
C LEU A 190 -9.41 -9.98 -0.81
N PRO A 191 -10.75 -10.12 -0.88
CA PRO A 191 -11.35 -11.20 -1.65
C PRO A 191 -10.99 -11.11 -3.14
N VAL A 192 -10.67 -12.27 -3.73
CA VAL A 192 -10.26 -12.39 -5.15
C VAL A 192 -11.44 -12.66 -6.09
N ARG A 193 -12.65 -12.73 -5.54
CA ARG A 193 -13.90 -12.96 -6.26
C ARG A 193 -14.86 -11.79 -6.07
N ASN A 194 -15.10 -11.03 -7.13
CA ASN A 194 -15.96 -9.85 -7.10
C ASN A 194 -17.40 -10.17 -6.68
N ASP A 195 -17.92 -11.35 -7.04
CA ASP A 195 -19.31 -11.72 -6.78
C ASP A 195 -19.60 -12.01 -5.31
N ILE A 196 -18.57 -12.28 -4.50
CA ILE A 196 -18.70 -12.51 -3.04
C ILE A 196 -17.95 -11.49 -2.18
N ALA A 197 -17.18 -10.58 -2.77
CA ALA A 197 -16.31 -9.66 -2.05
C ALA A 197 -17.07 -8.83 -1.02
N LYS A 198 -18.22 -8.27 -1.40
CA LYS A 198 -19.07 -7.48 -0.50
C LYS A 198 -19.50 -8.28 0.72
N ASP A 199 -19.95 -9.51 0.52
CA ASP A 199 -20.42 -10.37 1.61
C ASP A 199 -19.26 -10.84 2.50
N ALA A 200 -18.10 -11.10 1.90
CA ALA A 200 -16.91 -11.51 2.63
C ALA A 200 -16.34 -10.40 3.54
N LEU A 201 -16.52 -9.14 3.16
CA LEU A 201 -16.01 -7.96 3.87
C LEU A 201 -17.04 -7.28 4.80
N LYS A 202 -18.33 -7.66 4.73
CA LYS A 202 -19.45 -6.89 5.31
C LYS A 202 -19.35 -6.62 6.82
N ASP A 203 -18.74 -7.53 7.57
CA ASP A 203 -18.61 -7.47 9.04
C ASP A 203 -17.20 -7.05 9.49
N LEU A 204 -16.34 -6.69 8.53
CA LEU A 204 -14.96 -6.24 8.80
C LEU A 204 -14.89 -4.72 8.89
N ASP A 205 -13.68 -4.25 9.22
CA ASP A 205 -13.36 -2.83 9.30
C ASP A 205 -13.84 -2.06 8.04
N PRO A 206 -14.56 -0.93 8.18
CA PRO A 206 -15.02 -0.15 7.05
C PRO A 206 -13.90 0.28 6.08
N ARG A 207 -12.65 0.34 6.55
CA ARG A 207 -11.48 0.61 5.71
C ARG A 207 -11.21 -0.46 4.65
N TYR A 208 -11.81 -1.65 4.75
CA TYR A 208 -11.78 -2.64 3.66
C TYR A 208 -12.77 -2.36 2.52
N GLN A 209 -13.70 -1.42 2.71
CA GLN A 209 -14.80 -1.14 1.78
C GLN A 209 -14.54 0.10 0.91
N VAL A 210 -13.37 0.73 1.06
CA VAL A 210 -13.00 1.98 0.38
C VAL A 210 -12.57 1.70 -1.06
#